data_AF-A0A7J4ZVZ2-F1
#
_entry.id   AF-A0A7J4ZVZ2-F1
#
_cell.length_a   1.000
_cell.length_b   1.000
_cell.length_c   1.000
_cell.angle_alpha   90.00
_cell.angle_beta   90.00
_cell.angle_gamma   90.00
#
_symmetry.space_group_name_H-M   'P 1'
#
loop_
_entity.id
_entity.type
_entity.pdbx_description
1 polymer ?
#
loop_
_entity_poly.entity_id
_entity_poly.type
_entity_poly.pdbx_seq_one_letter_code
_entity_poly.pdbx_strand_id
1 'polypeptide(L)'
;VAKNLFLWQWRDFIRKGLEFPLALWIDFVLPKARILEIYLNIAELGPQGQFGVEAGSAYAFGKSAANLSPREAALLASILPNPVKRSARTPGPGVRRLAATYMARGQASSLATCWRENRGF
;
A
#
# COMPACT_ATOMS: atom_id res chain seq x y z
N VAL A 1 14.67 -2.17 14.54
CA VAL A 1 13.86 -1.05 15.07
C VAL A 1 14.50 -0.37 16.30
N ALA A 2 15.21 -1.07 17.19
CA ALA A 2 15.89 -0.44 18.34
C ALA A 2 17.15 0.40 18.02
N LYS A 3 17.81 0.21 16.86
CA LYS A 3 19.03 0.97 16.49
C LYS A 3 18.76 2.43 16.08
N ASN A 4 17.54 2.75 15.64
CA ASN A 4 17.16 4.14 15.34
C ASN A 4 16.76 4.94 16.59
N LEU A 5 16.72 4.30 17.77
CA LEU A 5 16.26 4.93 19.01
C LEU A 5 17.37 5.71 19.72
N PHE A 6 18.64 5.50 19.39
CA PHE A 6 19.77 5.99 20.20
C PHE A 6 20.66 7.06 19.55
N LEU A 7 20.42 7.50 18.32
CA LEU A 7 21.25 8.55 17.70
C LEU A 7 20.43 9.80 17.37
N TRP A 8 20.23 10.52 18.46
CA TRP A 8 20.18 11.97 18.59
C TRP A 8 20.90 12.73 17.45
N GLN A 9 20.15 13.45 16.62
CA GLN A 9 20.59 14.72 16.01
C GLN A 9 19.39 15.67 15.84
N TRP A 10 19.60 16.90 16.28
CA TRP A 10 18.65 17.99 16.39
C TRP A 10 17.95 18.35 15.07
N ARG A 11 16.61 18.48 15.09
CA ARG A 11 15.83 19.73 14.91
C ARG A 11 14.32 19.37 14.97
N ASP A 12 13.58 20.01 15.89
CA ASP A 12 12.11 19.95 16.08
C ASP A 12 11.50 18.72 16.77
N PHE A 13 11.95 18.43 18.01
CA PHE A 13 11.42 17.35 18.86
C PHE A 13 10.00 17.60 19.40
N ILE A 14 9.54 18.84 19.54
CA ILE A 14 8.26 19.13 20.21
C ILE A 14 7.07 18.72 19.33
N ARG A 15 7.15 18.93 18.01
CA ARG A 15 6.09 18.50 17.07
C ARG A 15 6.09 16.97 16.87
N LYS A 16 7.27 16.36 16.82
CA LYS A 16 7.44 14.89 16.72
C LYS A 16 7.07 14.14 18.01
N GLY A 17 7.19 14.78 19.16
CA GLY A 17 6.72 14.25 20.45
C GLY A 17 5.20 14.18 20.56
N LEU A 18 4.48 15.06 19.86
CA LEU A 18 3.00 15.02 19.74
C LEU A 18 2.51 13.99 18.71
N GLU A 19 3.28 13.73 17.67
CA GLU A 19 2.96 12.70 16.66
C GLU A 19 3.10 11.27 17.21
N PHE A 20 3.97 11.05 18.20
CA PHE A 20 4.25 9.71 18.74
C PHE A 20 3.06 9.10 19.52
N PRO A 21 2.39 9.82 20.45
CA PRO A 21 1.15 9.35 21.07
C PRO A 21 0.04 9.17 20.02
N LEU A 22 -0.05 10.05 19.03
CA LEU A 22 -1.11 10.01 18.01
C LEU A 22 -0.98 8.76 17.12
N ALA A 23 0.24 8.44 16.69
CA ALA A 23 0.52 7.23 15.90
C ALA A 23 0.25 5.96 16.70
N LEU A 24 0.61 5.93 17.98
CA LEU A 24 0.28 4.82 18.89
C LEU A 24 -1.22 4.68 19.12
N TRP A 25 -1.93 5.80 19.25
CA TRP A 25 -3.37 5.82 19.45
C TRP A 25 -4.13 5.35 18.20
N ILE A 26 -3.70 5.77 17.01
CA ILE A 26 -4.21 5.27 15.72
C ILE A 26 -4.01 3.76 15.61
N ASP A 27 -2.82 3.26 15.98
CA ASP A 27 -2.53 1.83 15.95
C ASP A 27 -3.33 1.01 16.99
N PHE A 28 -3.76 1.64 18.07
CA PHE A 28 -4.58 1.02 19.11
C PHE A 28 -6.08 1.04 18.78
N VAL A 29 -6.56 2.12 18.14
CA VAL A 29 -7.98 2.34 17.86
C VAL A 29 -8.40 1.74 16.51
N LEU A 30 -7.51 1.73 15.51
CA LEU A 30 -7.82 1.22 14.18
C LEU A 30 -7.15 -0.13 13.92
N PRO A 31 -7.93 -1.17 13.55
CA PRO A 31 -7.36 -2.43 13.06
C PRO A 31 -6.42 -2.18 11.88
N LYS A 32 -5.34 -2.95 11.78
CA LYS A 32 -4.37 -2.83 10.67
C LYS A 32 -5.04 -2.96 9.28
N ALA A 33 -6.09 -3.77 9.18
CA ALA A 33 -6.91 -3.88 7.97
C ALA A 33 -7.59 -2.54 7.60
N ARG A 34 -8.13 -1.82 8.58
CA ARG A 34 -8.79 -0.52 8.38
C ARG A 34 -7.79 0.56 7.99
N ILE A 35 -6.60 0.56 8.59
CA ILE A 35 -5.52 1.49 8.20
C ILE A 35 -5.13 1.26 6.74
N LEU A 36 -4.99 -0.01 6.33
CA LEU A 36 -4.68 -0.36 4.94
C LEU A 36 -5.80 0.06 3.97
N GLU A 37 -7.06 -0.14 4.33
CA GLU A 37 -8.21 0.28 3.54
C GLU A 37 -8.21 1.80 3.32
N ILE A 38 -8.01 2.58 4.39
CA ILE A 38 -7.92 4.05 4.31
C ILE A 38 -6.76 4.45 3.41
N TYR A 39 -5.59 3.83 3.57
CA TYR A 39 -4.43 4.10 2.73
C TYR A 39 -4.71 3.82 1.25
N LEU A 40 -5.31 2.68 0.93
CA LEU A 40 -5.64 2.28 -0.43
C LEU A 40 -6.71 3.17 -1.07
N ASN A 41 -7.58 3.80 -0.28
CA ASN A 41 -8.59 4.74 -0.76
C ASN A 41 -8.06 6.16 -0.98
N ILE A 42 -6.99 6.56 -0.28
CA ILE A 42 -6.38 7.88 -0.42
C ILE A 42 -5.25 7.89 -1.47
N ALA A 43 -4.63 6.75 -1.73
CA ALA A 43 -3.51 6.66 -2.67
C ALA A 43 -3.91 7.04 -4.11
N GLU A 44 -3.04 7.79 -4.78
CA GLU A 44 -3.19 8.12 -6.21
C GLU A 44 -2.73 6.92 -7.06
N LEU A 45 -3.65 6.40 -7.87
CA LEU A 45 -3.48 5.17 -8.67
C LEU A 45 -3.68 5.41 -10.17
N GLY A 46 -3.55 6.64 -10.62
CA GLY A 46 -3.59 6.99 -12.04
C GLY A 46 -3.06 8.38 -12.32
N PRO A 47 -2.76 8.68 -13.60
CA PRO A 47 -2.07 9.90 -14.01
C PRO A 47 -2.96 11.15 -13.98
N GLN A 48 -4.28 11.01 -13.77
CA GLN A 48 -5.25 12.11 -13.78
C GLN A 48 -5.97 12.22 -12.43
N GLY A 49 -5.29 11.93 -11.31
CA GLY A 49 -5.89 12.08 -9.98
C GLY A 49 -6.94 11.00 -9.65
N GLN A 50 -6.74 9.76 -10.11
CA GLN A 50 -7.56 8.64 -9.67
C GLN A 50 -7.17 8.28 -8.23
N PHE A 51 -7.86 8.87 -7.25
CA PHE A 51 -7.66 8.55 -5.85
C PHE A 51 -8.47 7.32 -5.45
N GLY A 52 -7.78 6.34 -4.90
CA GLY A 52 -8.37 5.13 -4.37
C GLY A 52 -8.28 3.92 -5.29
N VAL A 53 -8.23 2.74 -4.66
CA VAL A 53 -8.07 1.45 -5.33
C VAL A 53 -9.23 1.15 -6.30
N GLU A 54 -10.46 1.54 -5.95
CA GLU A 54 -11.64 1.36 -6.80
C GLU A 54 -11.59 2.23 -8.06
N ALA A 55 -11.23 3.51 -7.91
CA ALA A 55 -11.07 4.41 -9.06
C ALA A 55 -9.89 3.97 -9.95
N GLY A 56 -8.78 3.55 -9.34
CA GLY A 56 -7.62 3.02 -10.05
C GLY A 56 -7.92 1.73 -10.80
N SER A 57 -8.69 0.80 -10.21
CA SER A 57 -9.08 -0.45 -10.85
C SER A 57 -10.05 -0.24 -12.01
N ALA A 58 -11.04 0.64 -11.81
CA ALA A 58 -11.99 1.02 -12.86
C ALA A 58 -11.26 1.68 -14.04
N TYR A 59 -10.33 2.60 -13.76
CA TYR A 59 -9.54 3.27 -14.79
C TYR A 59 -8.60 2.32 -15.56
N ALA A 60 -7.88 1.45 -14.84
CA ALA A 60 -6.86 0.60 -15.44
C ALA A 60 -7.43 -0.64 -16.15
N PHE A 61 -8.47 -1.24 -15.58
CA PHE A 61 -8.97 -2.56 -15.98
C PHE A 61 -10.47 -2.60 -16.27
N GLY A 62 -11.22 -1.53 -15.98
CA GLY A 62 -12.68 -1.49 -16.17
C GLY A 62 -13.45 -2.40 -15.22
N LYS A 63 -12.89 -2.71 -14.04
CA LYS A 63 -13.46 -3.64 -13.06
C LYS A 63 -13.39 -3.06 -11.66
N SER A 64 -14.27 -3.55 -10.78
CA SER A 64 -14.19 -3.26 -9.34
C SER A 64 -12.92 -3.84 -8.73
N ALA A 65 -12.37 -3.19 -7.71
CA ALA A 65 -11.17 -3.62 -7.00
C ALA A 65 -11.33 -5.01 -6.38
N ALA A 66 -12.56 -5.37 -5.99
CA ALA A 66 -12.90 -6.69 -5.46
C ALA A 66 -12.73 -7.83 -6.49
N ASN A 67 -12.81 -7.51 -7.79
CA ASN A 67 -12.75 -8.47 -8.90
C ASN A 67 -11.39 -8.49 -9.61
N LEU A 68 -10.36 -7.88 -9.01
CA LEU A 68 -9.02 -7.89 -9.56
C LEU A 68 -8.38 -9.27 -9.41
N SER A 69 -7.79 -9.76 -10.50
CA SER A 69 -6.89 -10.91 -10.44
C SER A 69 -5.61 -10.55 -9.67
N PRO A 70 -4.90 -11.54 -9.09
CA PRO A 70 -3.64 -11.29 -8.39
C PRO A 70 -2.60 -10.53 -9.23
N ARG A 71 -2.62 -10.74 -10.55
CA ARG A 71 -1.73 -10.05 -11.49
C ARG A 71 -2.12 -8.59 -11.70
N GLU A 72 -3.41 -8.30 -11.86
CA GLU A 72 -3.92 -6.93 -11.99
C GLU A 72 -3.68 -6.14 -10.69
N ALA A 73 -3.90 -6.75 -9.53
CA ALA A 73 -3.57 -6.17 -8.23
C ALA A 73 -2.07 -5.86 -8.08
N ALA A 74 -1.20 -6.78 -8.49
CA ALA A 74 0.25 -6.55 -8.47
C ALA A 74 0.70 -5.42 -9.40
N LEU A 75 0.07 -5.29 -10.57
CA LEU A 75 0.30 -4.18 -11.49
C LEU A 75 -0.12 -2.85 -10.86
N LEU A 76 -1.30 -2.79 -10.26
CA LEU A 76 -1.81 -1.59 -9.58
C LEU A 76 -0.93 -1.20 -8.39
N ALA A 77 -0.44 -2.17 -7.60
CA ALA A 77 0.50 -1.90 -6.52
C ALA A 77 1.87 -1.39 -7.01
N SER A 78 2.30 -1.78 -8.22
CA SER A 78 3.62 -1.41 -8.77
C SER A 78 3.73 0.03 -9.27
N ILE A 79 2.58 0.70 -9.46
CA ILE A 79 2.53 2.09 -9.93
C ILE A 79 2.55 3.12 -8.78
N LEU A 80 2.20 2.73 -7.56
CA LEU A 80 2.16 3.60 -6.36
C LEU A 80 3.40 4.50 -6.16
N PRO A 81 4.65 4.07 -6.44
CA PRO A 81 5.80 4.95 -6.26
C PRO A 81 5.84 6.16 -7.21
N ASN A 82 5.20 6.06 -8.38
CA ASN A 82 5.12 7.15 -9.36
C ASN A 82 3.96 6.90 -10.34
N PRO A 83 2.70 7.16 -9.92
CA PRO A 83 1.50 6.87 -10.71
C PRO A 83 1.37 7.77 -11.96
N VAL A 84 2.06 8.93 -11.96
CA VAL A 84 2.08 9.86 -13.10
C VAL A 84 2.90 9.30 -14.27
N LYS A 85 4.05 8.66 -13.99
CA LYS A 85 4.93 8.08 -15.02
C LYS A 85 4.64 6.60 -15.30
N ARG A 86 4.04 5.87 -14.35
CA ARG A 86 3.79 4.43 -14.47
C ARG A 86 2.29 4.17 -14.65
N SER A 87 1.94 3.48 -15.73
CA SER A 87 0.56 3.12 -16.02
C SER A 87 0.30 1.65 -15.70
N ALA A 88 -0.76 1.36 -14.96
CA ALA A 88 -1.25 -0.01 -14.75
C ALA A 88 -2.04 -0.53 -15.98
N ARG A 89 -2.67 0.39 -16.73
CA ARG A 89 -3.41 0.11 -17.97
C ARG A 89 -2.50 -0.30 -19.12
N THR A 90 -1.35 0.36 -19.24
CA THR A 90 -0.34 0.16 -20.28
C THR A 90 1.05 -0.03 -19.63
N PRO A 91 1.26 -1.16 -18.94
CA PRO A 91 2.44 -1.32 -18.10
C PRO A 91 3.70 -1.50 -18.94
N GLY A 92 4.69 -0.63 -18.75
CA GLY A 92 6.02 -0.75 -19.35
C GLY A 92 6.83 -1.94 -18.80
N PRO A 93 8.00 -2.25 -19.39
CA PRO A 93 8.82 -3.40 -18.98
C PRO A 93 9.19 -3.41 -17.49
N GLY A 94 9.55 -2.25 -16.93
CA GLY A 94 9.88 -2.12 -15.51
C GLY A 94 8.71 -2.38 -14.57
N VAL A 95 7.51 -1.89 -14.93
CA VAL A 95 6.26 -2.12 -14.17
C VAL A 95 5.91 -3.61 -14.16
N ARG A 96 6.02 -4.27 -15.33
CA ARG A 96 5.79 -5.73 -15.43
C ARG A 96 6.75 -6.55 -14.57
N ARG A 97 8.04 -6.17 -14.53
CA ARG A 97 9.05 -6.83 -13.70
C ARG A 97 8.76 -6.65 -12.19
N LEU A 98 8.35 -5.45 -11.79
CA LEU A 98 7.95 -5.17 -10.40
C LEU A 98 6.70 -5.98 -10.02
N ALA A 99 5.68 -5.99 -10.87
CA ALA A 99 4.47 -6.77 -10.65
C ALA A 99 4.76 -8.28 -10.51
N ALA A 100 5.68 -8.83 -11.32
CA ALA A 100 6.11 -10.22 -11.17
C ALA A 100 6.78 -10.48 -9.82
N THR A 101 7.62 -9.55 -9.35
CA THR A 101 8.24 -9.61 -8.02
C THR A 101 7.17 -9.60 -6.92
N TYR A 102 6.15 -8.75 -7.06
CA TYR A 102 5.06 -8.64 -6.09
C TYR A 102 4.19 -9.88 -6.06
N MET A 103 3.91 -10.48 -7.23
CA MET A 103 3.21 -11.77 -7.29
C MET A 103 4.01 -12.87 -6.57
N ALA A 104 5.31 -12.98 -6.85
CA ALA A 104 6.16 -13.99 -6.21
C ALA A 104 6.20 -13.81 -4.69
N ARG A 105 6.26 -12.56 -4.21
CA ARG A 105 6.20 -12.25 -2.77
C ARG A 105 4.81 -12.52 -2.17
N GLY A 106 3.74 -12.17 -2.86
CA GLY A 106 2.36 -12.38 -2.41
C GLY A 106 1.97 -13.85 -2.33
N GLN A 107 2.62 -14.72 -3.11
CA GLN A 107 2.44 -16.17 -3.08
C GLN A 107 3.29 -16.88 -2.02
N ALA A 108 4.11 -16.15 -1.25
CA ALA A 108 4.86 -16.76 -0.16
C ALA A 108 3.89 -17.41 0.83
N SER A 109 4.08 -18.71 1.09
CA SER A 109 3.23 -19.51 1.97
C SER A 109 3.09 -18.89 3.37
N SER A 110 4.14 -18.26 3.88
CA SER A 110 4.14 -17.52 5.14
C SER A 110 3.15 -16.35 5.17
N LEU A 111 3.01 -15.61 4.07
CA LEU A 111 2.03 -14.53 3.94
C LEU A 111 0.61 -15.07 3.84
N ALA A 112 0.39 -16.17 3.11
CA ALA A 112 -0.92 -16.80 2.97
C ALA A 112 -1.43 -17.43 4.29
N THR A 113 -0.53 -17.91 5.15
CA THR A 113 -0.85 -18.39 6.49
C THR A 113 -1.13 -17.23 7.45
N CYS A 114 -0.24 -16.24 7.52
CA CYS A 114 -0.42 -15.04 8.33
C CYS A 114 -1.74 -14.32 8.01
N TRP A 115 -2.07 -14.16 6.73
CA TRP A 115 -3.31 -13.52 6.31
C TRP A 115 -4.57 -14.31 6.69
N ARG A 116 -4.50 -15.65 6.70
CA ARG A 116 -5.63 -16.49 7.14
C ARG A 116 -5.83 -16.43 8.65
N GLU A 117 -4.74 -16.47 9.42
CA GLU A 117 -4.78 -16.43 10.88
C GLU A 117 -5.24 -15.05 11.40
N ASN A 118 -4.86 -13.96 10.73
CA ASN A 118 -5.17 -12.60 11.16
C ASN A 118 -6.48 -12.01 10.59
N ARG A 119 -7.28 -12.83 9.87
CA ARG A 119 -8.60 -12.43 9.32
C ARG A 119 -9.76 -12.60 10.31
N GLY A 120 -9.49 -13.10 11.52
CA GLY A 120 -10.50 -13.32 12.55
C GLY A 120 -10.63 -12.15 13.51
N PHE A 121 -11.08 -10.98 13.06
CA PHE A 121 -11.74 -9.93 13.86
C PHE A 121 -12.61 -9.05 12.96
#